data_AF-A0A9E5VAG0-F1
#
_entry.id   AF-A0A9E5VAG0-F1
#
_cell.length_a   1.000
_cell.length_b   1.000
_cell.length_c   1.000
_cell.angle_alpha   90.00
_cell.angle_beta   90.00
_cell.angle_gamma   90.00
#
_symmetry.space_group_name_H-M   'P 1'
#
loop_
_entity.id
_entity.type
_entity.pdbx_description
1 polymer ?
#
loop_
_entity_poly.entity_id
_entity_poly.type
_entity_poly.pdbx_seq_one_letter_code
_entity_poly.pdbx_strand_id
1 'polypeptide(L)'
;MAKIIGIDNMTVEEVNKELSHGGKFVVFPYCFSIIILTFKRSSDIYFIKAGESTFSKSIKFILISLFLGWWGIPWGIIYTIQCLIDNFKGGRDITEQVISALREG
;
A
#
# COMPACT_ATOMS: atom_id res chain seq x y z
N MET A 1 7.74 12.93 -0.96
CA MET A 1 7.83 11.75 -1.84
C MET A 1 7.51 10.52 -0.99
N ALA A 2 6.82 9.52 -1.54
CA ALA A 2 6.63 8.25 -0.83
C ALA A 2 8.00 7.57 -0.68
N LYS A 3 8.32 7.06 0.52
CA LYS A 3 9.55 6.29 0.74
C LYS A 3 9.32 4.85 0.29
N ILE A 4 10.36 4.18 -0.18
CA ILE A 4 10.35 2.72 -0.33
C ILE A 4 10.89 2.09 0.96
N ILE A 5 10.06 1.29 1.62
CA ILE A 5 10.36 0.57 2.86
C ILE A 5 10.73 -0.87 2.51
N GLY A 6 11.79 -1.38 3.13
CA GLY A 6 12.22 -2.78 2.99
C GLY A 6 13.34 -3.00 1.98
N ILE A 7 13.88 -1.92 1.40
CA ILE A 7 15.07 -1.95 0.51
C ILE A 7 16.32 -1.33 1.16
N ASP A 8 16.24 -0.79 2.39
CA ASP A 8 17.32 0.01 2.98
C ASP A 8 18.67 -0.73 3.13
N ASN A 9 18.65 -2.07 3.14
CA ASN A 9 19.85 -2.93 3.25
C ASN A 9 20.03 -3.84 2.02
N MET A 10 19.48 -3.46 0.86
CA MET A 10 19.55 -4.27 -0.35
C MET A 10 20.27 -3.53 -1.47
N THR A 11 21.10 -4.25 -2.24
CA THR A 11 21.65 -3.69 -3.47
C THR A 11 20.60 -3.69 -4.59
N VAL A 12 20.84 -2.92 -5.64
CA VAL A 12 19.94 -2.86 -6.81
C VAL A 12 19.83 -4.24 -7.47
N GLU A 13 20.92 -5.00 -7.52
CA GLU A 13 20.96 -6.36 -8.05
C GLU A 13 20.11 -7.32 -7.20
N GLU A 14 20.17 -7.20 -5.88
CA GLU A 14 19.35 -8.01 -4.97
C GLU A 14 17.86 -7.70 -5.10
N VAL A 15 17.50 -6.42 -5.25
CA VAL A 15 16.12 -6.00 -5.51
C VAL A 15 15.64 -6.56 -6.85
N ASN A 16 16.43 -6.42 -7.91
CA ASN A 16 16.09 -6.96 -9.23
C ASN A 16 15.96 -8.50 -9.21
N LYS A 17 16.82 -9.18 -8.45
CA LYS A 17 16.71 -10.61 -8.22
C LYS A 17 15.42 -10.95 -7.50
N GLU A 18 15.09 -10.30 -6.40
CA GLU A 18 13.82 -10.53 -5.70
C GLU A 18 12.60 -10.27 -6.61
N LEU A 19 12.62 -9.20 -7.40
CA LEU A 19 11.56 -8.92 -8.39
C LEU A 19 11.41 -10.06 -9.41
N SER A 20 12.52 -10.61 -9.92
CA SER A 20 12.46 -11.76 -10.84
C SER A 20 11.92 -13.04 -10.19
N HIS A 21 12.00 -13.14 -8.85
CA HIS A 21 11.44 -14.25 -8.07
C HIS A 21 10.00 -13.99 -7.61
N GLY A 22 9.36 -12.89 -8.04
CA GLY A 22 7.99 -12.54 -7.69
C GLY A 22 7.85 -11.57 -6.50
N GLY A 23 8.95 -10.94 -6.09
CA GLY A 23 8.92 -9.75 -5.24
C GLY A 23 8.18 -8.61 -5.92
N LYS A 24 7.60 -7.70 -5.13
CA LYS A 24 6.75 -6.63 -5.65
C LYS A 24 6.75 -5.39 -4.77
N PHE A 25 6.44 -4.25 -5.37
CA PHE A 25 6.19 -3.00 -4.66
C PHE A 25 4.70 -2.83 -4.44
N VAL A 26 4.30 -2.68 -3.18
CA VAL A 26 2.89 -2.64 -2.79
C VAL A 26 2.62 -1.40 -1.94
N VAL A 27 1.48 -0.75 -2.19
CA VAL A 27 0.94 0.28 -1.29
C VAL A 27 -0.36 -0.19 -0.67
N PHE A 28 -0.58 0.20 0.57
CA PHE A 28 -1.77 -0.11 1.34
C PHE A 28 -2.61 1.16 1.47
N PRO A 29 -3.73 1.28 0.72
CA PRO A 29 -4.60 2.43 0.85
C PRO A 29 -5.28 2.42 2.22
N TYR A 30 -5.47 3.60 2.78
CA TYR A 30 -6.24 3.78 4.01
C TYR A 30 -7.10 5.02 3.90
N CYS A 31 -8.21 5.02 4.62
CA CYS A 31 -9.05 6.20 4.72
C CYS A 31 -9.40 6.51 6.16
N PHE A 32 -9.65 7.79 6.42
CA PHE A 32 -10.13 8.28 7.68
C PHE A 32 -11.00 9.50 7.43
N SER A 33 -11.96 9.72 8.31
CA SER A 33 -12.90 10.82 8.25
C SER A 33 -12.75 11.72 9.48
N ILE A 34 -12.80 13.03 9.26
CA ILE A 34 -12.87 14.04 10.30
C ILE A 34 -14.23 14.72 10.18
N ILE A 35 -15.16 14.36 11.07
CA ILE A 35 -16.54 14.84 11.06
C ILE A 35 -17.22 14.48 9.72
N ILE A 36 -17.28 15.40 8.76
CA ILE A 36 -17.87 15.20 7.43
C ILE A 36 -16.84 15.05 6.30
N LEU A 37 -15.56 15.31 6.57
CA LEU A 37 -14.51 15.26 5.55
C LEU A 37 -13.85 13.89 5.54
N THR A 38 -13.90 13.19 4.42
CA THR A 38 -13.21 11.91 4.23
C THR A 38 -11.93 12.10 3.44
N PHE A 39 -10.83 11.55 3.94
CA PHE A 39 -9.56 11.49 3.24
C PHE A 39 -9.22 10.05 2.89
N LYS A 40 -8.81 9.81 1.64
CA LYS A 40 -8.24 8.55 1.18
C LYS A 40 -6.77 8.78 0.83
N ARG A 41 -5.87 8.02 1.44
CA ARG A 41 -4.42 8.13 1.27
C ARG A 41 -3.82 6.76 0.95
N SER A 42 -2.61 6.77 0.44
CA SER A 42 -1.78 5.57 0.29
C SER A 42 -0.71 5.57 1.37
N SER A 43 -0.30 4.39 1.81
CA SER A 43 0.93 4.23 2.59
C SER A 43 2.17 4.62 1.78
N ASP A 44 3.32 4.62 2.44
CA ASP A 44 4.61 4.46 1.76
C ASP A 44 4.65 3.16 0.95
N ILE A 45 5.61 3.06 0.03
CA ILE A 45 5.78 1.91 -0.84
C ILE A 45 6.49 0.82 -0.05
N TYR A 46 5.87 -0.35 0.10
CA TYR A 46 6.50 -1.50 0.72
C TYR A 46 7.07 -2.41 -0.35
N PHE A 47 8.37 -2.70 -0.26
CA PHE A 47 8.93 -3.83 -0.96
C PHE A 47 8.57 -5.12 -0.23
N ILE A 48 7.95 -6.04 -0.97
CA ILE A 48 7.53 -7.35 -0.49
C ILE A 48 8.43 -8.37 -1.17
N LYS A 49 9.22 -9.09 -0.38
CA LYS A 49 10.09 -10.15 -0.91
C LYS A 49 9.26 -11.33 -1.43
N ALA A 50 9.86 -12.16 -2.28
CA ALA A 50 9.18 -13.35 -2.78
C ALA A 50 8.73 -14.25 -1.60
N GLY A 51 7.45 -14.60 -1.56
CA GLY A 51 6.87 -15.43 -0.50
C GLY A 51 6.59 -14.72 0.83
N GLU A 52 6.92 -13.42 0.96
CA GLU A 52 6.58 -12.64 2.15
C GLU A 52 5.09 -12.28 2.18
N SER A 53 4.46 -12.40 3.35
CA SER A 53 3.04 -12.05 3.49
C SER A 53 2.84 -10.54 3.45
N THR A 54 1.93 -10.09 2.59
CA THR A 54 1.48 -8.69 2.54
C THR A 54 0.48 -8.35 3.64
N PHE A 55 -0.19 -9.36 4.20
CA PHE A 55 -1.28 -9.17 5.16
C PHE A 55 -0.81 -8.58 6.49
N SER A 56 0.36 -8.99 6.96
CA SER A 56 0.97 -8.43 8.19
C SER A 56 1.23 -6.92 8.07
N LYS A 57 1.62 -6.47 6.87
CA LYS A 57 1.87 -5.06 6.56
C LYS A 57 0.56 -4.28 6.35
N SER A 58 -0.50 -4.92 5.85
CA SER A 58 -1.79 -4.27 5.59
C SER A 58 -2.65 -4.05 6.85
N ILE A 59 -2.41 -4.81 7.93
CA ILE A 59 -3.30 -4.83 9.11
C ILE A 59 -3.52 -3.45 9.75
N LYS A 60 -2.46 -2.63 9.83
CA LYS A 60 -2.55 -1.27 10.38
C LYS A 60 -3.51 -0.41 9.56
N PHE A 61 -3.47 -0.52 8.24
CA PHE A 61 -4.28 0.25 7.31
C PHE A 61 -5.74 -0.22 7.27
N ILE A 62 -5.95 -1.53 7.46
CA ILE A 62 -7.28 -2.12 7.69
C ILE A 62 -7.90 -1.54 8.96
N LEU A 63 -7.19 -1.56 10.09
CA LEU A 63 -7.71 -1.05 11.36
C LEU A 63 -8.03 0.45 11.28
N ILE A 64 -7.15 1.25 10.69
CA ILE A 64 -7.41 2.69 10.49
C ILE A 64 -8.69 2.90 9.68
N SER A 65 -8.83 2.21 8.56
CA SER A 65 -10.01 2.37 7.69
C SER A 65 -11.28 1.89 8.40
N LEU A 66 -11.21 0.74 9.09
CA LEU A 66 -12.34 0.13 9.78
C LEU A 66 -12.85 0.96 10.97
N PHE A 67 -12.00 1.69 11.69
CA PHE A 67 -12.45 2.47 12.85
C PHE A 67 -12.67 3.96 12.53
N LEU A 68 -11.91 4.51 11.58
CA LEU A 68 -11.91 5.95 11.31
C LEU A 68 -12.52 6.33 9.97
N GLY A 69 -12.78 5.39 9.06
CA GLY A 69 -13.21 5.69 7.70
C GLY A 69 -14.68 6.09 7.55
N TRP A 70 -15.60 5.51 8.34
CA TRP A 70 -17.05 5.55 8.09
C TRP A 70 -17.75 6.89 8.33
N TRP A 71 -17.14 7.81 9.08
CA TRP A 71 -17.85 9.00 9.60
C TRP A 71 -18.31 10.00 8.55
N GLY A 72 -17.67 10.06 7.37
CA GLY A 72 -18.11 10.91 6.26
C GLY A 72 -19.16 10.22 5.40
N ILE A 73 -20.41 10.67 5.40
CA ILE A 73 -21.47 10.10 4.58
C ILE A 73 -21.63 10.95 3.30
N PRO A 74 -21.67 10.37 2.09
CA PRO A 74 -21.55 8.94 1.76
C PRO A 74 -20.11 8.45 1.53
N TRP A 75 -19.17 9.36 1.28
CA TRP A 75 -17.83 9.06 0.74
C TRP A 75 -16.96 8.17 1.63
N GLY A 76 -17.05 8.36 2.95
CA GLY A 76 -16.40 7.55 3.97
C GLY A 76 -16.77 6.08 3.87
N ILE A 77 -18.06 5.76 3.72
CA ILE A 77 -18.51 4.37 3.57
C ILE A 77 -17.89 3.74 2.30
N ILE A 78 -18.00 4.44 1.18
CA ILE A 78 -17.49 3.96 -0.13
C ILE A 78 -15.98 3.74 -0.07
N TYR A 79 -15.21 4.72 0.41
CA TYR A 79 -13.75 4.62 0.49
C TYR A 79 -13.29 3.60 1.53
N THR A 80 -14.02 3.44 2.63
CA THR A 80 -13.69 2.43 3.63
C THR A 80 -13.80 1.04 3.06
N ILE A 81 -14.92 0.71 2.41
CA ILE A 81 -15.10 -0.59 1.75
C ILE A 81 -14.00 -0.83 0.73
N GLN A 82 -13.68 0.17 -0.09
CA GLN A 82 -12.62 0.04 -1.10
C GLN A 82 -11.25 -0.22 -0.46
N CYS A 83 -10.86 0.55 0.56
CA CYS A 83 -9.57 0.36 1.24
C CYS A 83 -9.49 -1.00 1.94
N LEU A 84 -10.59 -1.48 2.52
CA LEU A 84 -10.66 -2.81 3.12
C LEU A 84 -10.46 -3.90 2.07
N ILE A 85 -11.20 -3.86 0.95
CA ILE A 85 -11.07 -4.84 -0.14
C ILE A 85 -9.64 -4.85 -0.70
N ASP A 86 -9.08 -3.67 -0.99
CA ASP A 86 -7.72 -3.55 -1.52
C ASP A 86 -6.70 -4.16 -0.55
N ASN A 87 -6.80 -3.87 0.75
CA ASN A 87 -5.87 -4.39 1.75
C ASN A 87 -6.06 -5.89 2.07
N PHE A 88 -7.29 -6.41 2.01
CA PHE A 88 -7.57 -7.85 2.15
C PHE A 88 -7.05 -8.65 0.95
N LYS A 89 -7.03 -8.06 -0.25
CA LYS A 89 -6.39 -8.64 -1.44
C LYS A 89 -4.85 -8.55 -1.41
N GLY A 90 -4.28 -8.00 -0.34
CA GLY A 90 -2.84 -7.89 -0.16
C GLY A 90 -2.26 -6.56 -0.58
N GLY A 91 -3.07 -5.51 -0.70
CA GLY A 91 -2.66 -4.16 -1.12
C GLY A 91 -2.72 -3.98 -2.63
N ARG A 92 -2.32 -2.80 -3.10
CA ARG A 92 -2.22 -2.48 -4.52
C ARG A 92 -0.79 -2.66 -5.00
N ASP A 93 -0.61 -3.57 -5.96
CA ASP A 93 0.66 -3.75 -6.65
C ASP A 93 0.92 -2.53 -7.55
N ILE A 94 2.06 -1.89 -7.33
CA ILE A 94 2.52 -0.72 -8.08
C ILE A 94 3.91 -0.96 -8.67
N THR A 95 4.32 -2.21 -8.80
CA THR A 95 5.67 -2.60 -9.26
C THR A 95 6.03 -1.96 -10.59
N GLU A 96 5.13 -2.02 -11.57
CA GLU A 96 5.34 -1.41 -12.88
C GLU A 96 5.54 0.10 -12.80
N GLN A 97 4.75 0.79 -11.95
CA GLN A 97 4.83 2.25 -11.80
C GLN A 97 6.17 2.66 -11.17
N VAL A 98 6.64 1.90 -10.18
CA VAL A 98 7.94 2.13 -9.54
C VAL A 98 9.08 1.87 -10.52
N ILE A 99 9.05 0.77 -11.28
CA ILE A 99 10.09 0.44 -12.26
C ILE A 99 10.14 1.48 -13.38
N SER A 100 8.99 1.92 -13.89
CA SER A 100 8.93 2.98 -14.91
C SER A 100 9.50 4.29 -14.38
N ALA A 101 9.12 4.71 -13.18
CA ALA A 101 9.65 5.93 -12.56
C ALA A 101 11.17 5.89 -12.33
N LEU A 102 11.73 4.71 -12.03
CA LEU A 102 13.18 4.51 -11.88
C LEU A 102 13.95 4.52 -13.20
N ARG A 103 13.28 4.27 -14.34
CA ARG A 103 13.89 4.33 -15.68
C ARG A 103 13.91 5.75 -16.24
N GLU A 104 12.96 6.58 -15.81
CA GLU A 104 12.77 7.96 -16.31
C GLU A 104 13.59 9.01 -15.52
N GLY A 105 14.07 8.66 -14.33
CA GLY A 105 14.93 9.52 -13.48
C GLY A 105 16.39 9.18 -13.58
#